data_AF-A0AAV4UGL3-F1
#
_entry.id   AF-A0AAV4UGL3-F1
#
_cell.length_a   1.000
_cell.length_b   1.000
_cell.length_c   1.000
_cell.angle_alpha   90.00
_cell.angle_beta   90.00
_cell.angle_gamma   90.00
#
_symmetry.space_group_name_H-M   'P 1'
#
loop_
_entity.id
_entity.type
_entity.pdbx_description
1 polymer ?
#
loop_
_entity_poly.entity_id
_entity_poly.type
_entity_poly.pdbx_seq_one_letter_code
_entity_poly.pdbx_strand_id
1 'polypeptide(L)'
;MGLWMLNIRSHWINFRLQICLFLLCLTLHKGTFVIAEGRRPVYIIAHMVNSIFELDEYLARGANAIEIDLAFHNNGTVKQVYHGYPCDCLRVCDERENFARYLNHLRDLSNPNHMSYQKSLTMLFLDLKLGDVARKDKYKAGEEIAKYLITHLWNKDLSEPHLEVLLSVPHTSDIETIRGVRDTFTKSNRETTMQKLGFDVSLNDDLNSIRRMYSKLGVISNRWQGDGITNCLRSLRDDSRLRHAIRIRDSDAGFIEKVYDWTVDTTLSIRRSLRAGVDGLITNFPERVISVLQEKEFKDKYRLATVDDNPFSRVHISPFKSSFESQNDIGYVSSVREITVAILGYIWDFYKLRLKRPATLFPLIQELLSRSHPFFRQYREALQRISRKGIAK
;
A
#
# COMPACT_ATOMS: atom_id res chain seq x y z
N MET A 1 5.64 62.89 52.29
CA MET A 1 4.86 61.66 52.01
C MET A 1 4.35 61.52 50.57
N GLY A 2 4.69 62.41 49.62
CA GLY A 2 4.11 62.40 48.26
C GLY A 2 4.95 61.79 47.12
N LEU A 3 6.23 61.44 47.34
CA LEU A 3 7.11 60.95 46.26
C LEU A 3 7.29 59.43 46.19
N TRP A 4 6.77 58.67 47.16
CA TRP A 4 6.91 57.20 47.18
C TRP A 4 5.76 56.43 46.50
N MET A 5 4.65 57.11 46.14
CA MET A 5 3.50 56.44 45.51
C MET A 5 3.54 56.39 43.97
N LEU A 6 4.41 57.17 43.32
CA LEU A 6 4.50 57.22 41.85
C LEU A 6 5.31 56.06 41.25
N ASN A 7 6.22 55.45 42.02
CA ASN A 7 7.09 54.38 41.51
C ASN A 7 6.38 53.01 41.46
N ILE A 8 5.39 52.79 42.34
CA ILE A 8 4.64 51.53 42.39
C ILE A 8 3.71 51.40 41.17
N ARG A 9 3.08 52.49 40.70
CA ARG A 9 2.20 52.43 39.52
C ARG A 9 2.93 52.05 38.23
N SER A 10 4.17 52.50 38.04
CA SER A 10 5.00 52.17 36.87
C SER A 10 5.32 50.68 36.79
N HIS A 11 5.69 50.05 37.91
CA HIS A 11 5.98 48.62 37.96
C HIS A 11 4.73 47.76 37.77
N TRP A 12 3.58 48.18 38.28
CA TRP A 12 2.32 47.45 38.08
C TRP A 12 1.81 47.48 36.63
N ILE A 13 2.06 48.56 35.89
CA ILE A 13 1.69 48.66 34.47
C ILE A 13 2.60 47.74 33.62
N ASN A 14 3.91 47.75 33.88
CA ASN A 14 4.85 46.87 33.16
C ASN A 14 4.59 45.38 33.44
N PHE A 15 4.23 45.02 34.67
CA PHE A 15 3.90 43.64 35.03
C PHE A 15 2.64 43.14 34.32
N ARG A 16 1.59 43.98 34.24
CA ARG A 16 0.37 43.63 33.48
C ARG A 16 0.63 43.51 31.99
N LEU A 17 1.46 44.38 31.43
CA LEU A 17 1.82 44.31 30.01
C LEU A 17 2.60 43.03 29.68
N GLN A 18 3.54 42.63 30.54
CA GLN A 18 4.31 41.39 30.38
C GLN A 18 3.43 40.14 30.54
N ILE A 19 2.48 40.13 31.48
CA ILE A 19 1.50 39.03 31.59
C ILE A 19 0.58 38.97 30.36
N CYS A 20 0.10 40.12 29.87
CA CYS A 20 -0.71 40.16 28.65
C CYS A 20 0.08 39.69 27.42
N LEU A 21 1.35 40.08 27.28
CA LEU A 21 2.23 39.62 26.20
C LEU A 21 2.54 38.14 26.32
N PHE A 22 2.77 37.61 27.53
CA PHE A 22 3.02 36.19 27.76
C PHE A 22 1.77 35.34 27.48
N LEU A 23 0.58 35.81 27.89
CA LEU A 23 -0.69 35.16 27.57
C LEU A 23 -1.03 35.26 26.07
N LEU A 24 -0.72 36.39 25.42
CA LEU A 24 -0.88 36.54 23.97
C LEU A 24 0.06 35.59 23.22
N CYS A 25 1.31 35.45 23.67
CA CYS A 25 2.27 34.47 23.16
C CYS A 25 1.75 33.05 23.38
N LEU A 26 1.18 32.71 24.53
CA LEU A 26 0.56 31.40 24.78
C LEU A 26 -0.68 31.14 23.91
N THR A 27 -1.42 32.18 23.51
CA THR A 27 -2.54 32.05 22.55
C THR A 27 -2.08 31.96 21.10
N LEU A 28 -0.95 32.58 20.75
CA LEU A 28 -0.33 32.51 19.41
C LEU A 28 0.54 31.25 19.25
N HIS A 29 0.99 30.64 20.35
CA HIS A 29 1.57 29.30 20.42
C HIS A 29 0.54 28.21 20.74
N LYS A 30 -0.76 28.49 20.58
CA LYS A 30 -1.69 27.43 20.18
C LYS A 30 -1.29 27.05 18.76
N GLY A 31 -0.22 26.26 18.66
CA GLY A 31 0.00 25.39 17.52
C GLY A 31 -1.37 24.82 17.18
N THR A 32 -1.75 25.00 15.93
CA THR A 32 -2.94 24.36 15.38
C THR A 32 -2.84 22.89 15.77
N PHE A 33 -3.52 22.51 16.85
CA PHE A 33 -3.91 21.15 17.09
C PHE A 33 -4.82 20.88 15.91
N VAL A 34 -4.22 20.38 14.83
CA VAL A 34 -4.95 19.64 13.82
C VAL A 34 -5.60 18.55 14.64
N ILE A 35 -6.88 18.73 14.96
CA ILE A 35 -7.69 17.67 15.53
C ILE A 35 -7.53 16.57 14.49
N ALA A 36 -6.76 15.53 14.85
CA ALA A 36 -6.58 14.37 14.01
C ALA A 36 -7.99 13.96 13.61
N GLU A 37 -8.29 14.14 12.33
CA GLU A 37 -9.61 13.86 11.82
C GLU A 37 -9.95 12.44 12.27
N GLY A 38 -10.96 12.26 13.13
CA GLY A 38 -11.20 11.03 13.89
C GLY A 38 -11.52 9.79 13.04
N ARG A 39 -11.37 9.92 11.72
CA ARG A 39 -11.54 8.91 10.67
C ARG A 39 -10.21 8.23 10.38
N ARG A 40 -10.21 6.92 10.23
CA ARG A 40 -9.02 6.13 9.87
C ARG A 40 -8.63 6.45 8.42
N PRO A 41 -7.37 6.87 8.15
CA PRO A 41 -6.87 7.00 6.79
C PRO A 41 -6.74 5.61 6.14
N VAL A 42 -7.25 5.47 4.92
CA VAL A 42 -7.21 4.24 4.12
C VAL A 42 -6.29 4.40 2.92
N TYR A 43 -5.40 3.43 2.73
CA TYR A 43 -4.57 3.32 1.54
C TYR A 43 -5.23 2.37 0.54
N ILE A 44 -5.70 2.94 -0.58
CA ILE A 44 -6.21 2.22 -1.74
C ILE A 44 -5.02 1.96 -2.65
N ILE A 45 -4.46 0.77 -2.53
CA ILE A 45 -3.26 0.34 -3.24
C ILE A 45 -3.69 -0.33 -4.54
N ALA A 46 -3.44 0.32 -5.67
CA ALA A 46 -3.70 -0.30 -6.96
C ALA A 46 -2.75 -1.47 -7.19
N HIS A 47 -3.29 -2.63 -7.53
CA HIS A 47 -2.55 -3.88 -7.68
C HIS A 47 -1.86 -3.99 -9.04
N MET A 48 -0.64 -4.55 -9.08
CA MET A 48 0.09 -4.99 -10.25
C MET A 48 0.21 -3.90 -11.33
N VAL A 49 0.59 -2.68 -10.93
CA VAL A 49 0.62 -1.49 -11.80
C VAL A 49 1.99 -1.37 -12.46
N ASN A 50 2.28 -2.28 -13.38
CA ASN A 50 3.65 -2.52 -13.85
C ASN A 50 4.09 -1.65 -15.04
N SER A 51 3.27 -0.70 -15.47
CA SER A 51 3.59 0.28 -16.49
C SER A 51 3.20 1.70 -16.09
N ILE A 52 3.89 2.71 -16.64
CA ILE A 52 3.54 4.13 -16.44
C ILE A 52 2.12 4.43 -16.91
N PHE A 53 1.67 3.75 -17.96
CA PHE A 53 0.30 3.91 -18.45
C PHE A 53 -0.74 3.44 -17.42
N GLU A 54 -0.53 2.26 -16.81
CA GLU A 54 -1.43 1.76 -15.77
C GLU A 54 -1.41 2.68 -14.55
N LEU A 55 -0.25 3.23 -14.18
CA LEU A 55 -0.10 4.17 -13.07
C LEU A 55 -1.05 5.36 -13.20
N ASP A 56 -1.04 6.03 -14.35
CA ASP A 56 -1.93 7.19 -14.58
C ASP A 56 -3.42 6.76 -14.55
N GLU A 57 -3.74 5.59 -15.11
CA GLU A 57 -5.11 5.06 -15.13
C GLU A 57 -5.64 4.71 -13.73
N TYR A 58 -4.83 4.05 -12.90
CA TYR A 58 -5.24 3.66 -11.55
C TYR A 58 -5.33 4.85 -10.60
N LEU A 59 -4.45 5.86 -10.74
CA LEU A 59 -4.59 7.13 -10.02
C LEU A 59 -5.89 7.84 -10.38
N ALA A 60 -6.24 7.90 -11.67
CA ALA A 60 -7.50 8.49 -12.13
C ALA A 60 -8.75 7.76 -11.61
N ARG A 61 -8.63 6.46 -11.29
CA ARG A 61 -9.68 5.64 -10.67
C ARG A 61 -9.79 5.81 -9.15
N GLY A 62 -8.92 6.62 -8.55
CA GLY A 62 -8.97 6.98 -7.13
C GLY A 62 -8.01 6.21 -6.23
N ALA A 63 -7.01 5.50 -6.79
CA ALA A 63 -5.92 4.98 -5.98
C ALA A 63 -5.10 6.13 -5.37
N ASN A 64 -4.63 5.94 -4.14
CA ASN A 64 -3.69 6.86 -3.48
C ASN A 64 -2.34 6.19 -3.17
N ALA A 65 -2.20 4.91 -3.50
CA ALA A 65 -0.98 4.13 -3.42
C ALA A 65 -0.95 3.13 -4.57
N ILE A 66 0.25 2.68 -4.93
CA ILE A 66 0.48 1.85 -6.11
C ILE A 66 1.37 0.69 -5.72
N GLU A 67 0.99 -0.54 -6.05
CA GLU A 67 1.84 -1.72 -5.94
C GLU A 67 2.40 -2.10 -7.31
N ILE A 68 3.70 -2.38 -7.32
CA ILE A 68 4.42 -2.85 -8.50
C ILE A 68 5.26 -4.08 -8.17
N ASP A 69 5.37 -4.97 -9.14
CA ASP A 69 6.18 -6.17 -9.05
C ASP A 69 7.59 -5.88 -9.56
N LEU A 70 8.59 -6.01 -8.68
CA LEU A 70 9.98 -5.82 -9.07
C LEU A 70 10.65 -7.17 -9.32
N ALA A 71 10.93 -7.45 -10.60
CA ALA A 71 11.61 -8.67 -11.02
C ALA A 71 13.13 -8.50 -10.98
N PHE A 72 13.83 -9.59 -10.70
CA PHE A 72 15.29 -9.63 -10.58
C PHE A 72 15.90 -10.68 -11.49
N HIS A 73 17.17 -10.47 -11.84
CA HIS A 73 18.03 -11.53 -12.34
C HIS A 73 18.55 -12.38 -11.18
N ASN A 74 19.05 -13.58 -11.50
CA ASN A 74 19.57 -14.52 -10.49
C ASN A 74 20.73 -13.97 -9.65
N ASN A 75 21.51 -13.04 -10.20
CA ASN A 75 22.66 -12.38 -9.59
C ASN A 75 22.28 -11.15 -8.73
N GLY A 76 20.98 -10.98 -8.44
CA GLY A 76 20.43 -9.90 -7.62
C GLY A 76 20.26 -8.56 -8.33
N THR A 77 20.60 -8.41 -9.62
CA THR A 77 20.36 -7.12 -10.30
C THR A 77 18.89 -6.95 -10.67
N VAL A 78 18.38 -5.72 -10.58
CA VAL A 78 17.02 -5.40 -11.03
C VAL A 78 16.89 -5.73 -12.51
N LYS A 79 15.83 -6.44 -12.88
CA LYS A 79 15.51 -6.79 -14.26
C LYS A 79 14.55 -5.77 -14.88
N GLN A 80 13.36 -5.63 -14.30
CA GLN A 80 12.31 -4.73 -14.76
C GLN A 80 11.15 -4.72 -13.76
N VAL A 81 10.22 -3.78 -13.92
CA VAL A 81 8.90 -3.83 -13.28
C VAL A 81 8.02 -4.78 -14.09
N TYR A 82 7.64 -5.92 -13.52
CA TYR A 82 6.92 -6.99 -14.22
C TYR A 82 6.45 -8.13 -13.29
N HIS A 83 5.20 -8.54 -13.44
CA HIS A 83 4.64 -9.73 -12.79
C HIS A 83 4.86 -11.01 -13.63
N GLY A 84 4.22 -11.08 -14.80
CA GLY A 84 4.15 -12.29 -15.64
C GLY A 84 2.99 -13.22 -15.29
N TYR A 85 2.85 -14.31 -16.05
CA TYR A 85 1.81 -15.32 -15.84
C TYR A 85 2.28 -16.45 -14.90
N PRO A 86 1.40 -17.01 -14.05
CA PRO A 86 0.01 -16.60 -13.78
C PRO A 86 -0.08 -15.33 -12.92
N CYS A 87 -1.18 -14.57 -13.03
CA CYS A 87 -1.51 -13.47 -12.12
C CYS A 87 -2.99 -13.50 -11.72
N ASP A 88 -3.48 -12.44 -11.06
CA ASP A 88 -4.88 -12.29 -10.67
C ASP A 88 -5.86 -12.51 -11.83
N CYS A 89 -7.05 -12.99 -11.49
CA CYS A 89 -8.11 -13.29 -12.43
C CYS A 89 -8.57 -12.01 -13.12
N LEU A 90 -8.81 -12.12 -14.42
CA LEU A 90 -9.28 -11.02 -15.27
C LEU A 90 -8.31 -9.82 -15.27
N ARG A 91 -7.00 -10.10 -15.27
CA ARG A 91 -5.93 -9.11 -15.45
C ARG A 91 -5.05 -9.44 -16.65
N VAL A 92 -4.48 -8.40 -17.25
CA VAL A 92 -3.37 -8.51 -18.21
C VAL A 92 -2.08 -8.49 -17.40
N CYS A 93 -1.29 -9.56 -17.46
CA CYS A 93 -0.19 -9.80 -16.51
C CYS A 93 1.20 -9.43 -17.04
N ASP A 94 1.31 -8.96 -18.27
CA ASP A 94 2.58 -8.87 -18.99
C ASP A 94 3.02 -7.45 -19.39
N GLU A 95 2.26 -6.45 -18.92
CA GLU A 95 2.72 -5.07 -18.87
C GLU A 95 4.02 -4.98 -18.06
N ARG A 96 4.90 -4.09 -18.51
CA ARG A 96 6.26 -3.96 -17.96
C ARG A 96 6.82 -2.57 -18.19
N GLU A 97 7.79 -2.22 -17.38
CA GLU A 97 8.54 -0.96 -17.53
C GLU A 97 9.97 -1.10 -17.02
N ASN A 98 10.85 -0.23 -17.53
CA ASN A 98 12.17 -0.05 -16.94
C ASN A 98 12.05 0.61 -15.55
N PHE A 99 12.68 0.02 -14.53
CA PHE A 99 12.51 0.50 -13.15
C PHE A 99 12.99 1.94 -12.93
N ALA A 100 14.13 2.35 -13.50
CA ALA A 100 14.60 3.72 -13.41
C ALA A 100 13.61 4.70 -14.05
N ARG A 101 13.09 4.36 -15.24
CA ARG A 101 12.07 5.17 -15.91
C ARG A 101 10.79 5.30 -15.08
N TYR A 102 10.33 4.20 -14.49
CA TYR A 102 9.16 4.19 -13.62
C TYR A 102 9.37 5.08 -12.37
N LEU A 103 10.50 4.96 -11.69
CA LEU A 103 10.83 5.78 -10.52
C LEU A 103 10.98 7.27 -10.85
N ASN A 104 11.57 7.61 -12.00
CA ASN A 104 11.64 9.00 -12.44
C ASN A 104 10.23 9.59 -12.67
N HIS A 105 9.31 8.83 -13.29
CA HIS A 105 7.93 9.28 -13.46
C HIS A 105 7.21 9.46 -12.12
N LEU A 106 7.36 8.51 -11.19
CA LEU A 106 6.81 8.64 -9.83
C LEU A 106 7.35 9.86 -9.09
N ARG A 107 8.65 10.15 -9.20
CA ARG A 107 9.26 11.35 -8.60
C ARG A 107 8.55 12.60 -9.12
N ASP A 108 8.34 12.68 -10.42
CA ASP A 108 7.70 13.84 -11.07
C ASP A 108 6.21 13.96 -10.67
N LEU A 109 5.51 12.85 -10.45
CA LEU A 109 4.13 12.83 -9.93
C LEU A 109 4.06 13.15 -8.43
N SER A 110 5.11 12.95 -7.65
CA SER A 110 5.08 13.13 -6.19
C SER A 110 5.83 14.37 -5.70
N ASN A 111 6.35 15.18 -6.62
CA ASN A 111 7.06 16.42 -6.31
C ASN A 111 6.10 17.62 -6.39
N PRO A 112 5.81 18.33 -5.28
CA PRO A 112 4.90 19.49 -5.26
C PRO A 112 5.28 20.63 -6.21
N ASN A 113 6.55 20.71 -6.63
CA ASN A 113 7.05 21.75 -7.53
C ASN A 113 6.98 21.33 -9.02
N HIS A 114 6.56 20.11 -9.32
CA HIS A 114 6.47 19.61 -10.67
C HIS A 114 5.05 19.77 -11.24
N MET A 115 4.92 20.08 -12.53
CA MET A 115 3.62 20.37 -13.16
C MET A 115 2.65 19.17 -13.17
N SER A 116 3.20 17.96 -13.09
CA SER A 116 2.43 16.71 -13.06
C SER A 116 2.13 16.23 -11.63
N TYR A 117 2.36 17.07 -10.61
CA TYR A 117 2.17 16.69 -9.21
C TYR A 117 0.74 16.17 -8.94
N GLN A 118 0.67 14.98 -8.36
CA GLN A 118 -0.55 14.30 -7.94
C GLN A 118 -0.55 14.21 -6.41
N LYS A 119 -1.24 15.16 -5.76
CA LYS A 119 -1.36 15.17 -4.29
C LYS A 119 -2.00 13.90 -3.71
N SER A 120 -2.77 13.17 -4.51
CA SER A 120 -3.36 11.89 -4.10
C SER A 120 -2.36 10.74 -4.02
N LEU A 121 -1.21 10.80 -4.70
CA LEU A 121 -0.22 9.73 -4.66
C LEU A 121 0.63 9.87 -3.39
N THR A 122 0.51 8.89 -2.49
CA THR A 122 1.13 8.94 -1.15
C THR A 122 2.19 7.88 -0.93
N MET A 123 2.07 6.71 -1.57
CA MET A 123 2.92 5.56 -1.30
C MET A 123 3.16 4.70 -2.53
N LEU A 124 4.41 4.26 -2.71
CA LEU A 124 4.80 3.19 -3.60
C LEU A 124 5.03 1.91 -2.80
N PHE A 125 4.37 0.83 -3.20
CA PHE A 125 4.55 -0.50 -2.66
C PHE A 125 5.38 -1.32 -3.66
N LEU A 126 6.52 -1.85 -3.22
CA LEU A 126 7.40 -2.69 -4.03
C LEU A 126 7.23 -4.15 -3.62
N ASP A 127 6.53 -4.96 -4.43
CA ASP A 127 6.49 -6.41 -4.27
C ASP A 127 7.74 -7.04 -4.90
N LEU A 128 8.67 -7.49 -4.07
CA LEU A 128 9.96 -7.96 -4.52
C LEU A 128 9.88 -9.44 -4.93
N LYS A 129 9.95 -9.72 -6.24
CA LYS A 129 9.95 -11.09 -6.78
C LYS A 129 11.32 -11.74 -6.63
N LEU A 130 11.66 -12.09 -5.40
CA LEU A 130 12.99 -12.61 -5.07
C LEU A 130 13.16 -14.11 -5.36
N GLY A 131 12.13 -14.83 -5.83
CA GLY A 131 12.17 -16.28 -6.04
C GLY A 131 13.32 -16.76 -6.94
N ASP A 132 13.68 -15.96 -7.95
CA ASP A 132 14.74 -16.28 -8.90
C ASP A 132 16.14 -15.83 -8.45
N VAL A 133 16.24 -15.04 -7.37
CA VAL A 133 17.51 -14.52 -6.87
C VAL A 133 18.22 -15.61 -6.07
N ALA A 134 19.49 -15.89 -6.41
CA ALA A 134 20.29 -16.83 -5.65
C ALA A 134 20.45 -16.35 -4.19
N ARG A 135 20.42 -17.28 -3.23
CA ARG A 135 20.47 -16.96 -1.79
C ARG A 135 21.64 -16.05 -1.41
N LYS A 136 22.82 -16.27 -2.01
CA LYS A 136 24.03 -15.45 -1.78
C LYS A 136 23.92 -14.02 -2.31
N ASP A 137 23.03 -13.79 -3.28
CA ASP A 137 22.87 -12.52 -3.99
C ASP A 137 21.66 -11.70 -3.48
N LYS A 138 20.92 -12.20 -2.48
CA LYS A 138 19.77 -11.49 -1.85
C LYS A 138 20.18 -10.16 -1.22
N TYR A 139 21.35 -10.10 -0.58
CA TYR A 139 21.90 -8.86 -0.04
C TYR A 139 22.14 -7.83 -1.15
N LYS A 140 22.80 -8.27 -2.24
CA LYS A 140 23.06 -7.45 -3.42
C LYS A 140 21.77 -6.94 -4.08
N ALA A 141 20.71 -7.74 -4.11
CA ALA A 141 19.40 -7.27 -4.56
C ALA A 141 18.88 -6.09 -3.72
N GLY A 142 19.09 -6.13 -2.40
CA GLY A 142 18.82 -5.01 -1.51
C GLY A 142 19.65 -3.76 -1.83
N GLU A 143 20.95 -3.94 -2.09
CA GLU A 143 21.82 -2.83 -2.48
C GLU A 143 21.37 -2.18 -3.80
N GLU A 144 20.98 -2.99 -4.79
CA GLU A 144 20.51 -2.49 -6.08
C GLU A 144 19.21 -1.69 -5.93
N ILE A 145 18.22 -2.20 -5.19
CA ILE A 145 16.98 -1.45 -4.93
C ILE A 145 17.29 -0.08 -4.30
N ALA A 146 18.13 -0.05 -3.27
CA ALA A 146 18.48 1.20 -2.59
C ALA A 146 19.17 2.20 -3.53
N LYS A 147 20.09 1.74 -4.38
CA LYS A 147 20.73 2.61 -5.40
C LYS A 147 19.71 3.20 -6.36
N TYR A 148 18.75 2.40 -6.85
CA TYR A 148 17.70 2.90 -7.73
C TYR A 148 16.82 3.95 -7.04
N LEU A 149 16.38 3.69 -5.80
CA LEU A 149 15.57 4.64 -5.04
C LEU A 149 16.32 5.95 -4.77
N ILE A 150 17.59 5.88 -4.34
CA ILE A 150 18.41 7.07 -4.06
C ILE A 150 18.66 7.88 -5.35
N THR A 151 18.88 7.21 -6.48
CA THR A 151 19.29 7.87 -7.74
C THR A 151 18.10 8.43 -8.51
N HIS A 152 17.01 7.67 -8.60
CA HIS A 152 15.89 7.98 -9.50
C HIS A 152 14.69 8.57 -8.78
N LEU A 153 14.42 8.16 -7.53
CA LEU A 153 13.29 8.68 -6.76
C LEU A 153 13.70 9.85 -5.86
N TRP A 154 14.64 9.64 -4.94
CA TRP A 154 15.05 10.61 -3.92
C TRP A 154 16.41 11.26 -4.22
N ASN A 155 16.55 11.73 -5.46
CA ASN A 155 17.75 12.45 -5.86
C ASN A 155 17.89 13.77 -5.08
N LYS A 156 19.08 14.06 -4.54
CA LYS A 156 19.38 15.22 -3.67
C LYS A 156 19.34 16.55 -4.43
N ASP A 157 19.53 16.53 -5.74
CA ASP A 157 19.60 17.73 -6.58
C ASP A 157 18.22 18.29 -6.95
N LEU A 158 17.15 17.61 -6.52
CA LEU A 158 15.75 17.95 -6.82
C LEU A 158 15.00 18.17 -5.52
N SER A 159 13.91 18.96 -5.55
CA SER A 159 13.01 19.05 -4.40
C SER A 159 12.49 17.66 -4.04
N GLU A 160 12.62 17.27 -2.78
CA GLU A 160 12.33 15.90 -2.37
C GLU A 160 10.85 15.57 -2.62
N PRO A 161 10.56 14.47 -3.33
CA PRO A 161 9.18 14.05 -3.52
C PRO A 161 8.54 13.66 -2.17
N HIS A 162 7.25 13.90 -2.08
CA HIS A 162 6.38 13.47 -0.98
C HIS A 162 5.86 12.07 -1.31
N LEU A 163 6.77 11.09 -1.36
CA LEU A 163 6.44 9.69 -1.61
C LEU A 163 7.15 8.79 -0.61
N GLU A 164 6.33 8.01 0.08
CA GLU A 164 6.77 6.94 0.98
C GLU A 164 6.91 5.63 0.21
N VAL A 165 7.83 4.75 0.60
CA VAL A 165 8.06 3.48 -0.08
C VAL A 165 7.94 2.32 0.90
N LEU A 166 7.08 1.35 0.59
CA LEU A 166 6.95 0.09 1.32
C LEU A 166 7.67 -1.03 0.58
N LEU A 167 8.70 -1.60 1.19
CA LEU A 167 9.46 -2.73 0.66
C LEU A 167 8.89 -4.06 1.17
N SER A 168 8.31 -4.84 0.27
CA SER A 168 7.73 -6.13 0.61
C SER A 168 8.62 -7.28 0.13
N VAL A 169 9.21 -8.02 1.07
CA VAL A 169 9.89 -9.28 0.76
C VAL A 169 8.88 -10.44 0.82
N PRO A 170 9.05 -11.51 0.03
CA PRO A 170 8.08 -12.58 0.03
C PRO A 170 8.11 -13.39 1.34
N HIS A 171 9.31 -13.72 1.83
CA HIS A 171 9.47 -14.56 3.01
C HIS A 171 10.45 -13.96 4.03
N THR A 172 10.34 -14.42 5.28
CA THR A 172 11.28 -14.10 6.35
C THR A 172 12.71 -14.59 6.10
N SER A 173 12.87 -15.57 5.20
CA SER A 173 14.17 -16.05 4.73
C SER A 173 14.90 -15.06 3.82
N ASP A 174 14.21 -14.05 3.29
CA ASP A 174 14.77 -12.99 2.44
C ASP A 174 15.30 -11.78 3.23
N ILE A 175 15.49 -11.95 4.55
CA ILE A 175 16.03 -10.97 5.49
C ILE A 175 17.29 -10.23 4.99
N GLU A 176 18.13 -10.88 4.19
CA GLU A 176 19.36 -10.30 3.65
C GLU A 176 19.08 -9.15 2.67
N THR A 177 17.96 -9.18 1.94
CA THR A 177 17.56 -8.08 1.05
C THR A 177 17.23 -6.82 1.85
N ILE A 178 16.48 -6.94 2.96
CA ILE A 178 16.21 -5.78 3.84
C ILE A 178 17.51 -5.23 4.42
N ARG A 179 18.45 -6.11 4.83
CA ARG A 179 19.76 -5.67 5.32
C ARG A 179 20.55 -4.91 4.26
N GLY A 180 20.62 -5.43 3.03
CA GLY A 180 21.30 -4.78 1.91
C GLY A 180 20.75 -3.38 1.61
N VAL A 181 19.43 -3.21 1.66
CA VAL A 181 18.80 -1.88 1.51
C VAL A 181 19.32 -0.93 2.59
N ARG A 182 19.15 -1.31 3.87
CA ARG A 182 19.48 -0.44 5.02
C ARG A 182 20.95 -0.07 5.06
N ASP A 183 21.82 -1.03 4.84
CA ASP A 183 23.26 -0.81 4.80
C ASP A 183 23.64 0.15 3.67
N THR A 184 22.97 0.07 2.52
CA THR A 184 23.26 0.95 1.38
C THR A 184 22.81 2.39 1.64
N PHE A 185 21.65 2.61 2.26
CA PHE A 185 21.22 3.94 2.68
C PHE A 185 22.20 4.56 3.70
N THR A 186 22.63 3.75 4.67
CA THR A 186 23.62 4.17 5.68
C THR A 186 24.96 4.52 5.03
N LYS A 187 25.53 3.63 4.22
CA LYS A 187 26.79 3.87 3.48
C LYS A 187 26.73 5.09 2.55
N SER A 188 25.54 5.46 2.09
CA SER A 188 25.31 6.62 1.22
C SER A 188 25.03 7.93 1.97
N ASN A 189 25.07 7.94 3.31
CA ASN A 189 24.68 9.07 4.16
C ASN A 189 23.27 9.59 3.81
N ARG A 190 22.30 8.66 3.76
CA ARG A 190 20.89 8.87 3.40
C ARG A 190 19.93 8.36 4.49
N GLU A 191 20.35 8.36 5.75
CA GLU A 191 19.59 7.84 6.89
C GLU A 191 18.27 8.59 7.11
N THR A 192 18.24 9.91 6.86
CA THR A 192 17.00 10.70 6.92
C THR A 192 16.02 10.28 5.83
N THR A 193 16.50 10.10 4.59
CA THR A 193 15.68 9.58 3.49
C THR A 193 15.18 8.15 3.78
N MET A 194 15.99 7.33 4.45
CA MET A 194 15.60 5.96 4.83
C MET A 194 14.39 5.94 5.79
N GLN A 195 14.08 7.03 6.50
CA GLN A 195 12.87 7.13 7.32
C GLN A 195 11.59 7.05 6.47
N LYS A 196 11.69 7.31 5.16
CA LYS A 196 10.61 7.16 4.19
C LYS A 196 10.37 5.71 3.73
N LEU A 197 11.11 4.76 4.30
CA LEU A 197 10.98 3.33 3.99
C LEU A 197 10.21 2.60 5.07
N GLY A 198 9.27 1.78 4.63
CA GLY A 198 8.65 0.72 5.43
C GLY A 198 9.00 -0.66 4.92
N PHE A 199 8.65 -1.67 5.72
CA PHE A 199 8.92 -3.07 5.45
C PHE A 199 7.66 -3.94 5.63
N ASP A 200 7.51 -4.94 4.75
CA ASP A 200 6.46 -5.97 4.80
C ASP A 200 7.04 -7.36 4.49
N VAL A 201 6.31 -8.40 4.91
CA VAL A 201 6.51 -9.79 4.48
C VAL A 201 5.19 -10.32 3.93
N SER A 202 5.09 -10.48 2.61
CA SER A 202 3.80 -10.58 1.91
C SER A 202 3.23 -12.00 1.77
N LEU A 203 4.04 -13.06 1.73
CA LEU A 203 3.55 -14.43 1.45
C LEU A 203 3.05 -15.20 2.68
N ASN A 204 2.44 -14.47 3.62
CA ASN A 204 1.73 -15.02 4.77
C ASN A 204 2.57 -15.88 5.73
N ASP A 205 3.87 -15.65 5.83
CA ASP A 205 4.73 -16.26 6.86
C ASP A 205 4.10 -16.11 8.27
N ASP A 206 4.45 -17.02 9.17
CA ASP A 206 4.02 -16.95 10.57
C ASP A 206 4.40 -15.59 11.20
N LEU A 207 3.43 -14.95 11.88
CA LEU A 207 3.60 -13.61 12.43
C LEU A 207 4.71 -13.54 13.49
N ASN A 208 5.00 -14.65 14.21
CA ASN A 208 6.13 -14.68 15.14
C ASN A 208 7.48 -14.80 14.42
N SER A 209 7.54 -15.53 13.31
CA SER A 209 8.73 -15.54 12.44
C SER A 209 9.03 -14.15 11.89
N ILE A 210 8.01 -13.43 11.44
CA ILE A 210 8.15 -12.04 10.95
C ILE A 210 8.65 -11.13 12.07
N ARG A 211 8.06 -11.21 13.26
CA ARG A 211 8.55 -10.47 14.45
C ARG A 211 10.03 -10.75 14.74
N ARG A 212 10.44 -12.03 14.75
CA ARG A 212 11.85 -12.42 14.99
C ARG A 212 12.79 -11.87 13.91
N MET A 213 12.37 -11.87 12.64
CA MET A 213 13.13 -11.28 11.55
C MET A 213 13.37 -9.79 11.79
N TYR A 214 12.32 -9.03 12.11
CA TYR A 214 12.45 -7.60 12.42
C TYR A 214 13.34 -7.35 13.63
N SER A 215 13.20 -8.11 14.71
CA SER A 215 14.09 -8.02 15.87
C SER A 215 15.56 -8.28 15.50
N LYS A 216 15.84 -9.30 14.68
CA LYS A 216 17.21 -9.61 14.22
C LYS A 216 17.82 -8.49 13.38
N LEU A 217 17.00 -7.76 12.63
CA LEU A 217 17.44 -6.60 11.85
C LEU A 217 17.48 -5.30 12.68
N GLY A 218 16.95 -5.29 13.91
CA GLY A 218 16.71 -4.05 14.64
C GLY A 218 15.72 -3.11 13.94
N VAL A 219 14.70 -3.66 13.24
CA VAL A 219 13.57 -2.88 12.70
C VAL A 219 12.52 -2.73 13.80
N ILE A 220 12.40 -1.52 14.34
CA ILE A 220 11.51 -1.22 15.47
C ILE A 220 10.26 -0.40 15.07
N SER A 221 10.18 0.08 13.84
CA SER A 221 9.07 0.87 13.30
C SER A 221 8.90 0.63 11.80
N ASN A 222 7.89 1.28 11.20
CA ASN A 222 7.61 1.29 9.76
C ASN A 222 7.27 -0.11 9.20
N ARG A 223 6.56 -0.92 9.99
CA ARG A 223 6.20 -2.30 9.62
C ARG A 223 4.75 -2.37 9.20
N TRP A 224 4.54 -2.73 7.95
CA TRP A 224 3.24 -3.15 7.46
C TRP A 224 3.12 -4.65 7.54
N GLN A 225 1.88 -5.14 7.60
CA GLN A 225 1.60 -6.57 7.50
C GLN A 225 0.45 -6.81 6.53
N GLY A 226 0.76 -7.53 5.45
CA GLY A 226 -0.24 -8.08 4.54
C GLY A 226 -0.87 -9.37 5.06
N ASP A 227 -2.15 -9.56 4.76
CA ASP A 227 -2.78 -10.87 4.69
C ASP A 227 -3.61 -10.96 3.42
N GLY A 228 -3.48 -12.06 2.68
CA GLY A 228 -4.19 -12.14 1.43
C GLY A 228 -3.91 -13.35 0.57
N ILE A 229 -4.60 -13.38 -0.56
CA ILE A 229 -4.43 -14.33 -1.65
C ILE A 229 -4.95 -13.68 -2.93
N THR A 230 -4.52 -14.19 -4.09
CA THR A 230 -5.07 -13.80 -5.39
C THR A 230 -6.60 -13.71 -5.38
N ASN A 231 -7.15 -12.69 -6.05
CA ASN A 231 -8.59 -12.48 -6.16
C ASN A 231 -9.34 -13.73 -6.68
N CYS A 232 -8.67 -14.58 -7.47
CA CYS A 232 -9.19 -15.83 -7.98
C CYS A 232 -9.70 -16.80 -6.91
N LEU A 233 -9.07 -16.79 -5.73
CA LEU A 233 -9.29 -17.76 -4.66
C LEU A 233 -9.82 -17.10 -3.38
N ARG A 234 -10.07 -15.79 -3.42
CA ARG A 234 -10.40 -15.00 -2.23
C ARG A 234 -11.65 -15.49 -1.50
N SER A 235 -12.67 -15.93 -2.23
CA SER A 235 -13.92 -16.44 -1.65
C SER A 235 -13.74 -17.73 -0.83
N LEU A 236 -12.62 -18.43 -1.00
CA LEU A 236 -12.32 -19.69 -0.31
C LEU A 236 -11.44 -19.52 0.93
N ARG A 237 -10.96 -18.29 1.20
CA ARG A 237 -10.03 -18.00 2.29
C ARG A 237 -10.75 -17.41 3.51
N ASP A 238 -10.43 -17.89 4.69
CA ASP A 238 -10.88 -17.31 5.96
C ASP A 238 -10.05 -16.06 6.33
N ASP A 239 -10.57 -15.22 7.23
CA ASP A 239 -9.90 -13.97 7.64
C ASP A 239 -9.22 -14.08 9.03
N SER A 240 -8.96 -15.30 9.53
CA SER A 240 -8.43 -15.49 10.89
C SER A 240 -7.03 -14.89 11.06
N ARG A 241 -6.14 -15.09 10.08
CA ARG A 241 -4.77 -14.53 10.09
C ARG A 241 -4.80 -13.00 9.96
N LEU A 242 -5.63 -12.44 9.07
CA LEU A 242 -5.86 -11.00 8.97
C LEU A 242 -6.29 -10.41 10.32
N ARG A 243 -7.30 -11.00 10.98
CA ARG A 243 -7.76 -10.56 12.31
C ARG A 243 -6.68 -10.71 13.39
N HIS A 244 -5.79 -11.69 13.27
CA HIS A 244 -4.67 -11.85 14.19
C HIS A 244 -3.64 -10.72 14.02
N ALA A 245 -3.28 -10.38 12.77
CA ALA A 245 -2.40 -9.24 12.49
C ALA A 245 -2.99 -7.92 13.02
N ILE A 246 -4.30 -7.71 12.83
CA ILE A 246 -5.05 -6.57 13.36
C ILE A 246 -4.96 -6.48 14.88
N ARG A 247 -5.19 -7.60 15.60
CA ARG A 247 -5.06 -7.62 17.07
C ARG A 247 -3.64 -7.29 17.54
N ILE A 248 -2.61 -7.75 16.82
CA ILE A 248 -1.22 -7.42 17.13
C ILE A 248 -0.99 -5.91 16.94
N ARG A 249 -1.38 -5.35 15.79
CA ARG A 249 -1.25 -3.91 15.51
C ARG A 249 -1.94 -3.05 16.58
N ASP A 250 -3.15 -3.43 16.96
CA ASP A 250 -3.98 -2.66 17.92
C ASP A 250 -3.55 -2.87 19.38
N SER A 251 -2.60 -3.77 19.65
CA SER A 251 -2.04 -3.95 20.99
C SER A 251 -0.90 -2.97 21.28
N ASP A 252 -0.77 -2.52 22.53
CA ASP A 252 0.29 -1.58 22.95
C ASP A 252 1.69 -2.16 22.71
N ALA A 253 1.86 -3.47 22.95
CA ALA A 253 3.10 -4.21 22.71
C ALA A 253 3.23 -4.76 21.27
N GLY A 254 2.35 -4.34 20.35
CA GLY A 254 2.36 -4.75 18.96
C GLY A 254 3.66 -4.37 18.25
N PHE A 255 4.00 -5.10 17.19
CA PHE A 255 5.11 -4.76 16.28
C PHE A 255 4.64 -4.34 14.89
N ILE A 256 3.32 -4.21 14.66
CA ILE A 256 2.76 -3.88 13.35
C ILE A 256 2.20 -2.46 13.43
N GLU A 257 2.54 -1.59 12.47
CA GLU A 257 2.03 -0.22 12.43
C GLU A 257 0.77 -0.11 11.58
N LYS A 258 0.70 -0.84 10.46
CA LYS A 258 -0.46 -0.90 9.56
C LYS A 258 -0.74 -2.33 9.10
N VAL A 259 -2.00 -2.64 8.83
CA VAL A 259 -2.41 -3.92 8.24
C VAL A 259 -3.17 -3.65 6.95
N TYR A 260 -2.86 -4.43 5.91
CA TYR A 260 -3.59 -4.39 4.64
C TYR A 260 -4.09 -5.78 4.25
N ASP A 261 -5.12 -5.78 3.40
CA ASP A 261 -5.73 -7.01 2.87
C ASP A 261 -5.63 -7.03 1.33
N TRP A 262 -5.37 -8.20 0.76
CA TRP A 262 -5.14 -8.36 -0.67
C TRP A 262 -5.65 -9.70 -1.24
N THR A 263 -5.92 -9.83 -2.54
CA THR A 263 -6.42 -8.76 -3.42
C THR A 263 -7.94 -8.68 -3.28
N VAL A 264 -8.49 -7.49 -3.05
CA VAL A 264 -9.88 -7.28 -2.63
C VAL A 264 -10.66 -6.50 -3.69
N ASP A 265 -11.49 -7.18 -4.48
CA ASP A 265 -12.14 -6.58 -5.65
C ASP A 265 -13.66 -6.39 -5.54
N THR A 266 -14.35 -7.20 -4.74
CA THR A 266 -15.81 -7.12 -4.62
C THR A 266 -16.22 -6.18 -3.51
N THR A 267 -17.34 -5.46 -3.67
CA THR A 267 -17.79 -4.51 -2.65
C THR A 267 -18.08 -5.23 -1.32
N LEU A 268 -18.59 -6.46 -1.39
CA LEU A 268 -18.79 -7.30 -0.21
C LEU A 268 -17.48 -7.57 0.55
N SER A 269 -16.41 -7.92 -0.18
CA SER A 269 -15.10 -8.17 0.45
C SER A 269 -14.48 -6.88 0.98
N ILE A 270 -14.59 -5.77 0.22
CA ILE A 270 -14.13 -4.45 0.67
C ILE A 270 -14.81 -4.06 1.99
N ARG A 271 -16.15 -4.17 2.08
CA ARG A 271 -16.89 -3.91 3.32
C ARG A 271 -16.43 -4.81 4.47
N ARG A 272 -16.22 -6.11 4.20
CA ARG A 272 -15.73 -7.07 5.21
C ARG A 272 -14.35 -6.66 5.74
N SER A 273 -13.42 -6.30 4.86
CA SER A 273 -12.07 -5.89 5.22
C SER A 273 -12.08 -4.56 6.00
N LEU A 274 -12.87 -3.58 5.55
CA LEU A 274 -13.06 -2.32 6.30
C LEU A 274 -13.66 -2.58 7.68
N ARG A 275 -14.73 -3.37 7.81
CA ARG A 275 -15.29 -3.76 9.12
C ARG A 275 -14.29 -4.47 10.02
N ALA A 276 -13.34 -5.22 9.46
CA ALA A 276 -12.27 -5.85 10.24
C ALA A 276 -11.28 -4.81 10.80
N GLY A 277 -11.17 -3.62 10.19
CA GLY A 277 -10.31 -2.53 10.65
C GLY A 277 -8.95 -2.51 9.96
N VAL A 278 -8.88 -2.85 8.68
CA VAL A 278 -7.65 -2.68 7.88
C VAL A 278 -7.32 -1.21 7.65
N ASP A 279 -6.05 -0.92 7.42
CA ASP A 279 -5.54 0.41 7.05
C ASP A 279 -5.34 0.55 5.54
N GLY A 280 -5.19 -0.58 4.83
CA GLY A 280 -5.00 -0.58 3.38
C GLY A 280 -5.71 -1.75 2.69
N LEU A 281 -5.97 -1.57 1.40
CA LEU A 281 -6.58 -2.55 0.52
C LEU A 281 -5.80 -2.58 -0.78
N ILE A 282 -5.24 -3.72 -1.14
CA ILE A 282 -4.74 -3.96 -2.51
C ILE A 282 -5.93 -4.40 -3.36
N THR A 283 -6.16 -3.72 -4.49
CA THR A 283 -7.34 -3.97 -5.33
C THR A 283 -7.04 -3.75 -6.82
N ASN A 284 -7.74 -4.50 -7.67
CA ASN A 284 -7.79 -4.28 -9.10
C ASN A 284 -8.82 -3.18 -9.49
N PHE A 285 -9.64 -2.72 -8.53
CA PHE A 285 -10.74 -1.78 -8.77
C PHE A 285 -10.82 -0.66 -7.71
N PRO A 286 -9.89 0.32 -7.72
CA PRO A 286 -9.85 1.41 -6.72
C PRO A 286 -11.17 2.16 -6.57
N GLU A 287 -11.89 2.38 -7.67
CA GLU A 287 -13.17 3.09 -7.69
C GLU A 287 -14.25 2.41 -6.84
N ARG A 288 -14.18 1.08 -6.68
CA ARG A 288 -15.10 0.34 -5.80
C ARG A 288 -14.81 0.62 -4.34
N VAL A 289 -13.53 0.74 -3.97
CA VAL A 289 -13.15 1.10 -2.61
C VAL A 289 -13.60 2.53 -2.30
N ILE A 290 -13.37 3.47 -3.22
CA ILE A 290 -13.89 4.85 -3.12
C ILE A 290 -15.40 4.86 -2.89
N SER A 291 -16.16 4.11 -3.69
CA SER A 291 -17.61 4.00 -3.56
C SER A 291 -18.05 3.50 -2.19
N VAL A 292 -17.43 2.42 -1.69
CA VAL A 292 -17.73 1.87 -0.36
C VAL A 292 -17.39 2.85 0.75
N LEU A 293 -16.29 3.61 0.64
CA LEU A 293 -15.94 4.63 1.63
C LEU A 293 -16.98 5.76 1.74
N GLN A 294 -17.80 6.00 0.71
CA GLN A 294 -18.89 6.99 0.75
C GLN A 294 -20.18 6.46 1.38
N GLU A 295 -20.30 5.15 1.62
CA GLU A 295 -21.49 4.57 2.23
C GLU A 295 -21.64 5.07 3.67
N LYS A 296 -22.91 5.21 4.11
CA LYS A 296 -23.27 5.71 5.45
C LYS A 296 -22.54 4.95 6.58
N GLU A 297 -22.25 3.66 6.40
CA GLU A 297 -21.55 2.85 7.39
C GLU A 297 -20.08 3.27 7.60
N PHE A 298 -19.40 3.74 6.55
CA PHE A 298 -17.95 3.92 6.50
C PHE A 298 -17.51 5.39 6.42
N LYS A 299 -18.31 6.27 5.80
CA LYS A 299 -17.91 7.66 5.51
C LYS A 299 -17.48 8.49 6.73
N ASP A 300 -18.06 8.21 7.89
CA ASP A 300 -17.79 8.94 9.13
C ASP A 300 -16.68 8.27 9.97
N LYS A 301 -16.13 7.14 9.50
CA LYS A 301 -15.11 6.34 10.21
C LYS A 301 -13.84 6.18 9.42
N TYR A 302 -13.90 6.32 8.10
CA TYR A 302 -12.79 6.21 7.18
C TYR A 302 -12.71 7.43 6.28
N ARG A 303 -11.50 7.69 5.81
CA ARG A 303 -11.21 8.65 4.74
C ARG A 303 -10.05 8.13 3.92
N LEU A 304 -9.86 8.70 2.74
CA LEU A 304 -8.67 8.44 1.96
C LEU A 304 -7.44 8.97 2.69
N ALA A 305 -6.36 8.19 2.75
CA ALA A 305 -5.07 8.67 3.23
C ALA A 305 -4.52 9.74 2.26
N THR A 306 -3.81 10.72 2.81
CA THR A 306 -3.22 11.85 2.10
C THR A 306 -1.72 11.91 2.39
N VAL A 307 -1.00 12.81 1.72
CA VAL A 307 0.44 13.04 1.98
C VAL A 307 0.75 13.49 3.40
N ASP A 308 -0.26 13.98 4.14
CA ASP A 308 -0.11 14.40 5.54
C ASP A 308 -0.26 13.21 6.51
N ASP A 309 -0.73 12.05 6.03
CA ASP A 309 -0.87 10.83 6.81
C ASP A 309 0.42 10.00 6.78
N ASN A 310 1.11 9.92 7.91
CA ASN A 310 2.28 9.07 8.04
C ASN A 310 1.88 7.58 7.93
N PRO A 311 2.31 6.85 6.87
CA PRO A 311 1.95 5.44 6.68
C PRO A 311 2.59 4.53 7.72
N PHE A 312 3.52 5.01 8.52
CA PHE A 312 4.24 4.25 9.54
C PHE A 312 3.78 4.57 10.96
N SER A 313 2.73 5.38 11.12
CA SER A 313 2.14 5.69 12.42
C SER A 313 0.88 4.87 12.68
N ARG A 314 0.75 4.29 13.88
CA ARG A 314 -0.50 3.63 14.30
C ARG A 314 -1.61 4.65 14.45
N VAL A 315 -2.82 4.22 14.08
CA VAL A 315 -4.03 5.01 14.26
C VAL A 315 -4.89 4.32 15.31
N HIS A 316 -4.93 4.91 16.51
CA HIS A 316 -5.75 4.44 17.62
C HIS A 316 -7.16 5.02 17.50
N ILE A 317 -8.01 4.32 16.74
CA ILE A 317 -9.45 4.61 16.67
C ILE A 317 -10.18 3.42 17.29
N SER A 318 -11.23 3.70 18.08
CA SER A 318 -12.05 2.66 18.69
C SER A 318 -12.51 1.64 17.65
N PRO A 319 -12.44 0.33 17.93
CA PRO A 319 -12.88 -0.71 17.00
C PRO A 319 -14.33 -0.47 16.54
N PHE A 320 -14.67 -0.94 15.35
CA PHE A 320 -16.07 -1.09 14.97
C PHE A 320 -16.77 -1.91 16.07
N LYS A 321 -17.70 -1.30 16.80
CA LYS A 321 -18.69 -2.06 17.55
C LYS A 321 -19.51 -2.77 16.49
N SER A 322 -19.24 -4.05 16.26
CA SER A 322 -20.02 -4.86 15.33
C SER A 322 -21.43 -4.97 15.92
N SER A 323 -22.35 -4.12 15.48
CA SER A 323 -23.74 -4.55 15.42
C SER A 323 -23.77 -5.64 14.36
N PHE A 324 -23.62 -6.90 14.79
CA PHE A 324 -23.81 -8.09 13.97
C PHE A 324 -25.29 -8.18 13.58
N GLU A 325 -25.78 -7.22 12.79
CA GLU A 325 -26.97 -7.45 12.00
C GLU A 325 -26.54 -8.24 10.77
N SER A 326 -26.94 -9.50 10.76
CA SER A 326 -26.88 -10.43 9.66
C SER A 326 -27.53 -9.80 8.41
N GLN A 327 -26.75 -9.08 7.61
CA GLN A 327 -27.15 -8.70 6.24
C GLN A 327 -26.95 -9.90 5.32
N ASN A 328 -27.84 -10.90 5.42
CA ASN A 328 -27.80 -12.10 4.59
C ASN A 328 -28.51 -11.97 3.23
N ASP A 329 -29.25 -10.87 2.94
CA ASP A 329 -30.24 -10.91 1.85
C ASP A 329 -29.98 -10.06 0.59
N ILE A 330 -28.79 -9.46 0.39
CA ILE A 330 -28.52 -8.66 -0.85
C ILE A 330 -27.24 -9.11 -1.60
N GLY A 331 -26.48 -10.08 -1.07
CA GLY A 331 -25.15 -10.43 -1.59
C GLY A 331 -25.10 -10.98 -3.02
N TYR A 332 -26.12 -11.71 -3.46
CA TYR A 332 -26.06 -12.49 -4.71
C TYR A 332 -26.26 -11.65 -6.00
N VAL A 333 -27.11 -10.61 -5.94
CA VAL A 333 -27.36 -9.75 -7.12
C VAL A 333 -26.20 -8.76 -7.32
N SER A 334 -25.56 -8.31 -6.23
CA SER A 334 -24.36 -7.46 -6.29
C SER A 334 -23.17 -8.20 -6.93
N SER A 335 -22.99 -9.49 -6.62
CA SER A 335 -21.86 -10.26 -7.13
C SER A 335 -21.92 -10.49 -8.64
N VAL A 336 -23.09 -10.74 -9.22
CA VAL A 336 -23.23 -10.92 -10.69
C VAL A 336 -22.88 -9.63 -11.41
N ARG A 337 -23.43 -8.49 -10.97
CA ARG A 337 -23.12 -7.18 -11.56
C ARG A 337 -21.63 -6.84 -11.44
N GLU A 338 -21.01 -7.13 -10.30
CA GLU A 338 -19.58 -6.87 -10.08
C GLU A 338 -18.68 -7.75 -10.93
N ILE A 339 -19.07 -9.01 -11.15
CA ILE A 339 -18.38 -9.92 -12.09
C ILE A 339 -18.53 -9.39 -13.52
N THR A 340 -19.73 -8.98 -13.94
CA THR A 340 -19.92 -8.38 -15.27
C THR A 340 -19.06 -7.14 -15.45
N VAL A 341 -19.01 -6.25 -14.46
CA VAL A 341 -18.15 -5.06 -14.50
C VAL A 341 -16.67 -5.44 -14.52
N ALA A 342 -16.24 -6.48 -13.79
CA ALA A 342 -14.87 -6.95 -13.83
C ALA A 342 -14.48 -7.53 -15.20
N ILE A 343 -15.39 -8.28 -15.83
CA ILE A 343 -15.20 -8.81 -17.20
C ILE A 343 -15.14 -7.66 -18.22
N LEU A 344 -16.06 -6.69 -18.14
CA LEU A 344 -16.06 -5.54 -19.03
C LEU A 344 -14.82 -4.66 -18.81
N GLY A 345 -14.40 -4.47 -17.56
CA GLY A 345 -13.16 -3.80 -17.21
C GLY A 345 -11.95 -4.50 -17.82
N TYR A 346 -11.86 -5.83 -17.69
CA TYR A 346 -10.82 -6.62 -18.34
C TYR A 346 -10.82 -6.47 -19.87
N ILE A 347 -11.99 -6.56 -20.50
CA ILE A 347 -12.11 -6.39 -21.97
C ILE A 347 -11.65 -4.98 -22.36
N TRP A 348 -12.01 -3.97 -21.58
CA TRP A 348 -11.64 -2.59 -21.80
C TRP A 348 -10.14 -2.34 -21.62
N ASP A 349 -9.56 -2.83 -20.53
CA ASP A 349 -8.13 -2.76 -20.25
C ASP A 349 -7.36 -3.50 -21.35
N PHE A 350 -7.81 -4.70 -21.74
CA PHE A 350 -7.25 -5.42 -22.87
C PHE A 350 -7.31 -4.60 -24.17
N TYR A 351 -8.46 -3.99 -24.47
CA TYR A 351 -8.62 -3.14 -25.66
C TYR A 351 -7.70 -1.91 -25.62
N LYS A 352 -7.67 -1.17 -24.51
CA LYS A 352 -6.82 0.01 -24.34
C LYS A 352 -5.34 -0.34 -24.40
N LEU A 353 -4.91 -1.34 -23.64
CA LEU A 353 -3.52 -1.72 -23.50
C LEU A 353 -2.98 -2.38 -24.77
N ARG A 354 -3.80 -3.17 -25.48
CA ARG A 354 -3.33 -3.99 -26.62
C ARG A 354 -3.77 -3.49 -27.99
N LEU A 355 -4.99 -3.01 -28.14
CA LEU A 355 -5.54 -2.67 -29.46
C LEU A 355 -5.33 -1.19 -29.82
N LYS A 356 -5.25 -0.29 -28.83
CA LYS A 356 -4.95 1.13 -29.08
C LYS A 356 -3.46 1.47 -29.13
N ARG A 357 -2.56 0.58 -28.70
CA ARG A 357 -1.12 0.76 -28.89
C ARG A 357 -0.76 0.36 -30.34
N PRO A 358 -0.11 1.21 -31.14
CA PRO A 358 0.09 1.02 -32.59
C PRO A 358 1.08 -0.09 -32.98
N ALA A 359 1.27 -1.13 -32.16
CA ALA A 359 2.19 -2.21 -32.47
C ALA A 359 1.61 -3.59 -32.09
N THR A 360 1.34 -4.36 -33.15
CA THR A 360 1.36 -5.84 -33.23
C THR A 360 0.07 -6.61 -32.92
N LEU A 361 -0.73 -6.81 -33.98
CA LEU A 361 -1.84 -7.78 -34.04
C LEU A 361 -1.37 -9.25 -34.06
N PHE A 362 -0.09 -9.51 -34.36
CA PHE A 362 0.44 -10.86 -34.61
C PHE A 362 0.81 -11.65 -33.32
N PRO A 363 1.45 -11.07 -32.29
CA PRO A 363 1.66 -11.73 -30.99
C PRO A 363 0.33 -12.04 -30.28
N LEU A 364 -0.72 -11.26 -30.56
CA LEU A 364 -2.06 -11.41 -29.97
C LEU A 364 -2.69 -12.77 -30.27
N ILE A 365 -2.56 -13.27 -31.51
CA ILE A 365 -3.14 -14.54 -31.96
C ILE A 365 -2.38 -15.72 -31.36
N GLN A 366 -1.04 -15.64 -31.32
CA GLN A 366 -0.19 -16.69 -30.77
C GLN A 366 -0.38 -16.84 -29.25
N GLU A 367 -0.66 -15.74 -28.55
CA GLU A 367 -0.90 -15.72 -27.12
C GLU A 367 -2.32 -16.16 -26.73
N LEU A 368 -3.36 -15.81 -27.50
CA LEU A 368 -4.71 -16.36 -27.29
C LEU A 368 -4.75 -17.88 -27.43
N LEU A 369 -3.98 -18.42 -28.40
CA LEU A 369 -3.86 -19.85 -28.61
C LEU A 369 -3.09 -20.56 -27.48
N SER A 370 -2.05 -19.94 -26.91
CA SER A 370 -1.29 -20.53 -25.80
C SER A 370 -2.01 -20.45 -24.44
N ARG A 371 -2.87 -19.44 -24.22
CA ARG A 371 -3.58 -19.18 -22.96
C ARG A 371 -4.81 -20.05 -22.70
N SER A 372 -5.47 -20.56 -23.74
CA SER A 372 -6.65 -21.42 -23.57
C SER A 372 -6.31 -22.76 -22.89
N HIS A 373 -5.13 -23.32 -23.14
CA HIS A 373 -4.84 -24.70 -22.75
C HIS A 373 -4.62 -24.94 -21.23
N PRO A 374 -3.90 -24.09 -20.47
CA PRO A 374 -3.62 -24.33 -19.04
C PRO A 374 -4.80 -23.96 -18.13
N PHE A 375 -5.54 -22.91 -18.45
CA PHE A 375 -6.68 -22.42 -17.65
C PHE A 375 -7.80 -23.47 -17.59
N PHE A 376 -8.17 -24.07 -18.72
CA PHE A 376 -9.15 -25.15 -18.76
C PHE A 376 -8.65 -26.41 -18.02
N ARG A 377 -7.34 -26.64 -17.96
CA ARG A 377 -6.76 -27.78 -17.23
C ARG A 377 -6.86 -27.61 -15.71
N GLN A 378 -6.43 -26.46 -15.19
CA GLN A 378 -6.52 -26.18 -13.75
C GLN A 378 -7.97 -26.08 -13.26
N TYR A 379 -8.86 -25.46 -14.05
CA TYR A 379 -10.29 -25.39 -13.72
C TYR A 379 -10.94 -26.78 -13.71
N ARG A 380 -10.60 -27.65 -14.67
CA ARG A 380 -11.06 -29.05 -14.71
C ARG A 380 -10.55 -29.86 -13.53
N GLU A 381 -9.30 -29.69 -13.13
CA GLU A 381 -8.72 -30.37 -11.96
C GLU A 381 -9.35 -29.92 -10.64
N ALA A 382 -9.63 -28.62 -10.49
CA ALA A 382 -10.34 -28.08 -9.33
C ALA A 382 -11.78 -28.65 -9.23
N LEU A 383 -12.51 -28.68 -10.35
CA LEU A 383 -13.86 -29.27 -10.41
C LEU A 383 -13.85 -30.78 -10.11
N GLN A 384 -12.84 -31.52 -10.58
CA GLN A 384 -12.70 -32.94 -10.28
C GLN A 384 -12.40 -33.21 -8.79
N ARG A 385 -11.62 -32.34 -8.13
CA ARG A 385 -11.36 -32.44 -6.67
C ARG A 385 -12.61 -32.16 -5.85
N ILE A 386 -13.45 -31.22 -6.29
CA ILE A 386 -14.74 -30.90 -5.64
C ILE A 386 -15.73 -32.05 -5.82
N SER A 387 -15.84 -32.60 -7.04
CA SER A 387 -16.72 -33.75 -7.34
C SER A 387 -16.35 -35.00 -6.52
N ARG A 388 -15.06 -35.28 -6.32
CA ARG A 388 -14.63 -36.43 -5.50
C ARG A 388 -14.89 -36.27 -4.00
N LYS A 389 -14.95 -35.04 -3.49
CA LYS A 389 -15.27 -34.77 -2.07
C LYS A 389 -16.78 -34.79 -1.78
N GLY A 390 -17.62 -34.69 -2.82
CA GLY A 390 -19.08 -34.76 -2.68
C GLY A 390 -19.68 -36.18 -2.70
N ILE A 391 -18.90 -37.21 -3.04
CA ILE A 391 -19.35 -38.61 -3.16
C ILE A 391 -18.98 -39.44 -1.91
N ALA A 392 -18.27 -38.86 -0.95
CA ALA A 392 -18.00 -39.46 0.35
C ALA A 392 -18.86 -38.79 1.44
N LYS A 393 -20.17 -39.02 1.39
CA LYS A 393 -21.09 -38.89 2.52
C LYS A 393 -22.29 -39.79 2.33
#